data_AF-A0A3A1P3V2-F1
#
_entry.id   AF-A0A3A1P3V2-F1
#
_cell.length_a   1.000
_cell.length_b   1.000
_cell.length_c   1.000
_cell.angle_alpha   90.00
_cell.angle_beta   90.00
_cell.angle_gamma   90.00
#
_symmetry.space_group_name_H-M   'P 1'
#
loop_
_entity.id
_entity.type
_entity.pdbx_description
1 polymer ?
#
loop_
_entity_poly.entity_id
_entity_poly.type
_entity_poly.pdbx_seq_one_letter_code
_entity_poly.pdbx_strand_id
1 'polypeptide(L)'
;MNAPIAIRPIEHRLKIHLGMWQNIPPLIEQLVTKSTIALVCEAYGIDEHELLSYRRKAILVHSRALAVWLLRTCEPAFSYPTIGRHLGGRHHTTIINLHRMAIRLRLEDLQFAALCATFTGDALSPQNGGRAHG
;
A
#
# COMPACT_ATOMS: atom_id res chain seq x y z
N MET A 1 35.94 9.40 12.96
CA MET A 1 35.96 9.23 11.49
C MET A 1 34.97 8.12 11.17
N ASN A 2 33.78 8.46 10.68
CA ASN A 2 32.70 7.50 10.45
C ASN A 2 32.17 7.70 9.02
N ALA A 3 32.21 6.65 8.21
CA ALA A 3 31.83 6.69 6.80
C ALA A 3 30.31 6.85 6.62
N PRO A 4 29.82 7.57 5.60
CA PRO A 4 28.40 7.73 5.38
C PRO A 4 27.77 6.44 4.80
N ILE A 5 26.61 6.08 5.36
CA ILE A 5 25.76 4.98 4.88
C ILE A 5 25.21 5.36 3.50
N ALA A 6 25.69 4.67 2.45
CA ALA A 6 25.14 4.78 1.10
C ALA A 6 23.81 4.02 1.02
N ILE A 7 22.69 4.74 1.12
CA ILE A 7 21.36 4.21 0.77
C ILE A 7 21.31 4.12 -0.75
N ARG A 8 21.33 2.90 -1.29
CA ARG A 8 21.10 2.68 -2.72
C ARG A 8 19.63 2.96 -3.06
N PRO A 9 19.33 3.79 -4.09
CA PRO A 9 17.98 3.96 -4.59
C PRO A 9 17.42 2.62 -5.06
N ILE A 10 16.12 2.38 -4.84
CA ILE A 10 15.38 1.26 -5.41
C ILE A 10 15.47 1.40 -6.92
N GLU A 11 16.47 0.74 -7.49
CA GLU A 11 16.72 0.74 -8.90
C GLU A 11 15.61 -0.04 -9.58
N HIS A 12 14.82 0.72 -10.33
CA HIS A 12 13.91 0.40 -11.42
C HIS A 12 14.66 -0.46 -12.47
N ARG A 13 15.15 -1.63 -12.05
CA ARG A 13 16.15 -2.42 -12.76
C ARG A 13 15.52 -3.71 -13.22
N LEU A 14 14.63 -3.61 -14.20
CA LEU A 14 14.55 -4.56 -15.31
C LEU A 14 13.72 -3.98 -16.46
N LYS A 15 14.45 -3.61 -17.52
CA LYS A 15 14.06 -3.51 -18.94
C LYS A 15 13.36 -2.23 -19.41
N ILE A 16 14.16 -1.18 -19.62
CA ILE A 16 13.85 -0.10 -20.60
C ILE A 16 14.44 -0.41 -22.00
N HIS A 17 15.15 -1.54 -22.19
CA HIS A 17 15.91 -1.80 -23.42
C HIS A 17 15.21 -2.70 -24.48
N LEU A 18 13.91 -2.97 -24.39
CA LEU A 18 13.22 -3.92 -25.31
C LEU A 18 11.97 -3.38 -26.03
N GLY A 19 11.70 -2.07 -26.02
CA GLY A 19 10.65 -1.50 -26.90
C GLY A 19 9.23 -2.05 -26.67
N MET A 20 8.94 -2.63 -25.50
CA MET A 20 7.62 -3.17 -25.14
C MET A 20 6.98 -2.36 -24.01
N TRP A 21 6.80 -1.05 -24.23
CA TRP A 21 5.96 -0.23 -23.36
C TRP A 21 4.72 0.20 -24.14
N GLN A 22 3.78 -0.73 -24.36
CA GLN A 22 2.43 -0.37 -24.83
C GLN A 22 1.42 -0.23 -23.69
N ASN A 23 1.78 -0.52 -22.44
CA ASN A 23 0.92 -0.26 -21.28
C ASN A 23 1.77 -0.03 -20.02
N ILE A 24 2.19 1.23 -19.80
CA ILE A 24 2.51 1.71 -18.46
C ILE A 24 1.22 1.57 -17.64
N PRO A 25 1.19 0.86 -16.49
CA PRO A 25 0.00 0.88 -15.64
C PRO A 25 -0.30 2.34 -15.25
N PRO A 26 -1.49 2.89 -15.54
CA PRO A 26 -1.83 4.32 -15.37
C PRO A 26 -1.86 4.81 -13.91
N LEU A 27 -1.29 4.05 -12.98
CA LEU A 27 -1.53 4.16 -11.55
C LEU A 27 -0.33 4.69 -10.75
N ILE A 28 0.90 4.54 -11.25
CA ILE A 28 2.05 5.26 -10.66
C ILE A 28 1.79 6.78 -10.71
N GLU A 29 1.10 7.25 -11.74
CA GLU A 29 0.70 8.66 -11.89
C GLU A 29 -0.33 9.12 -10.84
N GLN A 30 -1.24 8.24 -10.40
CA GLN A 30 -2.25 8.59 -9.40
C GLN A 30 -1.67 8.72 -7.98
N LEU A 31 -0.66 7.91 -7.63
CA LEU A 31 0.07 8.06 -6.35
C LEU A 31 0.97 9.31 -6.34
N VAL A 32 1.42 9.77 -7.50
CA VAL A 32 2.18 11.02 -7.65
C VAL A 32 1.27 12.25 -7.48
N THR A 33 0.00 12.14 -7.83
CA THR A 33 -0.96 13.28 -7.82
C THR A 33 -1.88 13.32 -6.60
N LYS A 34 -2.27 12.16 -6.05
CA LYS A 34 -3.15 12.05 -4.88
C LYS A 34 -2.42 11.38 -3.72
N SER A 35 -2.65 11.88 -2.51
CA SER A 35 -2.15 11.23 -1.30
C SER A 35 -2.80 9.86 -1.12
N THR A 36 -2.09 8.91 -0.48
CA THR A 36 -2.64 7.58 -0.13
C THR A 36 -3.94 7.68 0.66
N ILE A 37 -4.07 8.70 1.51
CA ILE A 37 -5.28 8.96 2.30
C ILE A 37 -6.46 9.30 1.38
N ALA A 38 -6.26 10.21 0.43
CA ALA A 38 -7.29 10.60 -0.52
C ALA A 38 -7.79 9.41 -1.36
N LEU A 39 -6.87 8.55 -1.82
CA LEU A 39 -7.21 7.34 -2.58
C LEU A 39 -8.07 6.37 -1.76
N VAL A 40 -7.76 6.18 -0.48
CA VAL A 40 -8.54 5.32 0.41
C VAL A 40 -9.92 5.92 0.70
N CYS A 41 -10.00 7.23 0.90
CA CYS A 41 -11.26 7.93 1.09
C CYS A 41 -12.20 7.74 -0.11
N GLU A 42 -11.66 7.90 -1.33
CA GLU A 42 -12.39 7.68 -2.58
C GLU A 42 -12.88 6.22 -2.71
N ALA A 43 -12.02 5.24 -2.40
CA ALA A 43 -12.38 3.82 -2.46
C ALA A 43 -13.52 3.41 -1.53
N TYR A 44 -13.61 4.02 -0.35
CA TYR A 44 -14.63 3.70 0.66
C TYR A 44 -15.79 4.70 0.70
N GLY A 45 -15.75 5.77 -0.11
CA GLY A 45 -16.75 6.83 -0.10
C GLY A 45 -16.85 7.55 1.25
N ILE A 46 -15.73 7.75 1.94
CA ILE A 46 -15.66 8.39 3.27
C ILE A 46 -14.87 9.69 3.22
N ASP A 47 -15.16 10.58 4.16
CA ASP A 47 -14.41 11.83 4.32
C ASP A 47 -13.06 11.61 5.02
N GLU A 48 -12.05 12.41 4.69
CA GLU A 48 -10.73 12.36 5.31
C GLU A 48 -10.80 12.61 6.83
N HIS A 49 -11.63 13.54 7.29
CA HIS A 49 -11.83 13.77 8.72
C HIS A 49 -12.41 12.53 9.41
N GLU A 50 -13.29 11.78 8.74
CA GLU A 50 -13.80 10.52 9.29
C GLU A 50 -12.72 9.45 9.35
N LEU A 51 -11.90 9.31 8.30
CA LEU A 51 -10.77 8.40 8.28
C LEU A 51 -9.77 8.75 9.39
N LEU A 52 -9.49 10.02 9.66
CA LEU A 52 -8.55 10.44 10.69
C LEU A 52 -9.15 10.44 12.11
N SER A 53 -10.48 10.43 12.25
CA SER A 53 -11.18 10.48 13.55
C SER A 53 -10.93 9.27 14.47
N TYR A 54 -11.18 9.38 15.77
CA TYR A 54 -11.07 8.25 16.69
C TYR A 54 -12.25 7.24 16.64
N ARG A 55 -13.20 7.42 15.72
CA ARG A 55 -14.37 6.55 15.59
C ARG A 55 -13.95 5.14 15.13
N ARG A 56 -14.59 4.11 15.70
CA ARG A 56 -14.24 2.69 15.48
C ARG A 56 -15.29 1.89 14.69
N LYS A 57 -16.09 2.57 13.85
CA LYS A 57 -17.00 1.88 12.94
C LYS A 57 -16.20 0.90 12.07
N ALA A 58 -16.76 -0.29 11.82
CA ALA A 58 -16.08 -1.35 11.08
C ALA A 58 -15.52 -0.82 9.74
N ILE A 59 -16.32 -0.09 8.97
CA ILE A 59 -15.87 0.51 7.70
C ILE A 59 -14.60 1.37 7.86
N LEU A 60 -14.55 2.26 8.84
CA LEU A 60 -13.39 3.13 9.09
C LEU A 60 -12.14 2.35 9.52
N VAL A 61 -12.34 1.23 10.21
CA VAL A 61 -11.24 0.34 10.62
C VAL A 61 -10.64 -0.38 9.40
N HIS A 62 -11.48 -0.87 8.49
CA HIS A 62 -11.05 -1.48 7.21
C HIS A 62 -10.34 -0.46 6.31
N SER A 63 -10.90 0.74 6.15
CA SER A 63 -10.28 1.82 5.36
C SER A 63 -8.90 2.18 5.92
N ARG A 64 -8.74 2.30 7.24
CA ARG A 64 -7.43 2.56 7.85
C ARG A 64 -6.46 1.41 7.67
N ALA A 65 -6.91 0.17 7.73
CA ALA A 65 -6.05 -0.98 7.45
C ALA A 65 -5.53 -0.95 6.01
N LEU A 66 -6.38 -0.60 5.04
CA LEU A 66 -5.94 -0.38 3.66
C LEU A 66 -4.88 0.74 3.59
N ALA A 67 -5.14 1.89 4.21
CA ALA A 67 -4.18 3.00 4.23
C ALA A 67 -2.83 2.60 4.84
N VAL A 68 -2.83 1.87 5.96
CA VAL A 68 -1.60 1.36 6.58
C VAL A 68 -0.85 0.41 5.66
N TRP A 69 -1.55 -0.51 5.00
CA TRP A 69 -0.94 -1.45 4.08
C TRP A 69 -0.32 -0.76 2.87
N LEU A 70 -1.03 0.20 2.27
CA LEU A 70 -0.52 1.00 1.15
C LEU A 70 0.70 1.82 1.56
N LEU A 71 0.64 2.54 2.68
CA LEU A 71 1.79 3.29 3.19
C LEU A 71 2.99 2.38 3.49
N ARG A 72 2.77 1.17 4.01
CA ARG A 72 3.86 0.21 4.24
C ARG A 72 4.45 -0.38 2.96
N THR A 73 3.66 -0.47 1.90
CA THR A 73 4.05 -1.09 0.63
C THR A 73 4.69 -0.08 -0.32
N CYS A 74 4.10 1.12 -0.44
CA CYS A 74 4.52 2.17 -1.36
C CYS A 74 5.61 3.07 -0.75
N GLU A 75 5.61 3.28 0.58
CA GLU A 75 6.55 4.19 1.26
C GLU A 75 7.46 3.41 2.23
N PRO A 76 8.51 2.73 1.74
CA PRO A 76 9.35 1.86 2.57
C PRO A 76 10.02 2.58 3.75
N ALA A 77 10.28 3.88 3.60
CA ALA A 77 10.87 4.74 4.63
C ALA A 77 9.92 5.04 5.81
N PHE A 78 8.61 4.83 5.66
CA PHE A 78 7.62 5.20 6.68
C PHE A 78 7.57 4.15 7.79
N SER A 79 8.08 4.50 8.97
CA SER A 79 7.97 3.67 10.19
C SER A 79 6.56 3.69 10.76
N TYR A 80 6.21 2.70 11.61
CA TYR A 80 4.89 2.65 12.26
C TYR A 80 4.53 3.91 13.07
N PRO A 81 5.47 4.54 13.83
CA PRO A 81 5.20 5.83 14.44
C PRO A 81 4.91 6.94 13.43
N THR A 82 5.65 6.98 12.30
CA THR A 82 5.44 7.98 11.25
C THR A 82 4.06 7.82 10.60
N ILE A 83 3.67 6.60 10.26
CA ILE A 83 2.33 6.28 9.73
C ILE A 83 1.25 6.68 10.74
N GLY A 84 1.49 6.44 12.04
CA GLY A 84 0.61 6.87 13.11
C GLY A 84 0.33 8.37 13.10
N ARG A 85 1.36 9.20 12.88
CA ARG A 85 1.20 10.66 12.76
C ARG A 85 0.33 11.04 11.56
N HIS A 86 0.52 10.40 10.41
CA HIS A 86 -0.30 10.64 9.21
C HIS A 86 -1.76 10.19 9.38
N LEU A 87 -2.02 9.15 10.18
CA LEU A 87 -3.38 8.62 10.43
C LEU A 87 -4.04 9.21 11.69
N GLY A 88 -3.84 10.51 11.94
CA GLY A 88 -4.50 11.25 13.02
C GLY A 88 -3.82 11.10 14.38
N GLY A 89 -2.49 10.95 14.41
CA GLY A 89 -1.72 10.89 15.67
C GLY A 89 -1.86 9.57 16.43
N ARG A 90 -2.07 8.45 15.74
CA ARG A 90 -2.25 7.14 16.38
C ARG A 90 -0.95 6.58 16.93
N HIS A 91 -1.08 5.89 18.06
CA HIS A 91 0.03 5.14 18.63
C HIS A 91 0.50 4.03 17.68
N HIS A 92 1.80 3.79 17.61
CA HIS A 92 2.40 2.85 16.66
C HIS A 92 1.90 1.41 16.85
N THR A 93 1.55 0.99 18.08
CA THR A 93 0.95 -0.32 18.34
C THR A 93 -0.41 -0.48 17.64
N THR A 94 -1.20 0.59 17.56
CA THR A 94 -2.45 0.63 16.79
C THR A 94 -2.18 0.41 15.30
N ILE A 95 -1.12 1.02 14.77
CA ILE A 95 -0.72 0.84 13.37
C ILE A 95 -0.27 -0.59 13.10
N ILE A 96 0.50 -1.19 14.01
CA ILE A 96 0.91 -2.60 13.91
C ILE A 96 -0.32 -3.51 13.87
N ASN A 97 -1.31 -3.26 14.72
CA ASN A 97 -2.55 -4.04 14.74
C ASN A 97 -3.34 -3.88 13.43
N LEU A 98 -3.46 -2.65 12.91
CA LEU A 98 -4.09 -2.39 11.62
C LEU A 98 -3.34 -3.06 10.45
N HIS A 99 -2.00 -3.07 10.49
CA HIS A 99 -1.19 -3.73 9.46
C HIS A 99 -1.42 -5.24 9.45
N ARG A 100 -1.42 -5.88 10.63
CA ARG A 100 -1.76 -7.31 10.77
C ARG A 100 -3.17 -7.62 10.28
N MET A 101 -4.13 -6.74 10.61
CA MET A 101 -5.50 -6.87 10.12
C MET A 101 -5.56 -6.76 8.60
N ALA A 102 -4.82 -5.84 7.98
CA ALA A 102 -4.77 -5.71 6.53
C ALA A 102 -4.23 -6.97 5.84
N ILE A 103 -3.19 -7.58 6.40
CA ILE A 103 -2.65 -8.86 5.90
C ILE A 103 -3.72 -9.94 5.95
N ARG A 104 -4.44 -10.04 7.07
CA ARG A 104 -5.54 -10.99 7.24
C ARG A 104 -6.68 -10.75 6.24
N LEU A 105 -7.13 -9.50 6.11
CA LEU A 105 -8.21 -9.11 5.19
C LEU A 105 -7.86 -9.41 3.74
N ARG A 106 -6.60 -9.23 3.33
CA ARG A 106 -6.16 -9.59 1.98
C ARG A 106 -6.30 -11.08 1.67
N LEU A 107 -6.29 -11.94 2.70
CA LEU A 107 -6.44 -13.39 2.55
C LEU A 107 -7.91 -13.85 2.66
N GLU A 108 -8.73 -13.13 3.42
CA GLU A 108 -10.10 -13.53 3.76
C GLU A 108 -11.17 -12.80 2.95
N ASP A 109 -10.89 -11.59 2.45
CA ASP A 109 -11.84 -10.71 1.79
C ASP A 109 -11.40 -10.39 0.35
N LEU A 110 -12.20 -10.88 -0.62
CA LEU A 110 -11.95 -10.70 -2.04
C LEU A 110 -12.03 -9.23 -2.48
N GLN A 111 -12.92 -8.43 -1.89
CA GLN A 111 -13.05 -7.01 -2.20
C GLN A 111 -11.84 -6.24 -1.68
N PHE A 112 -11.39 -6.53 -0.46
CA PHE A 112 -10.19 -5.93 0.10
C PHE A 112 -8.95 -6.29 -0.72
N ALA A 113 -8.81 -7.57 -1.10
CA ALA A 113 -7.72 -8.03 -1.95
C ALA A 113 -7.73 -7.35 -3.33
N ALA A 114 -8.91 -7.19 -3.94
CA ALA A 114 -9.08 -6.47 -5.20
C ALA A 114 -8.65 -5.00 -5.08
N LEU A 115 -9.08 -4.29 -4.03
CA LEU A 115 -8.66 -2.91 -3.78
C LEU A 115 -7.14 -2.80 -3.63
N CYS A 116 -6.51 -3.68 -2.85
CA CYS A 116 -5.05 -3.73 -2.73
C CYS A 116 -4.36 -3.86 -4.10
N ALA A 117 -4.83 -4.80 -4.94
CA ALA A 117 -4.30 -5.02 -6.29
C ALA A 117 -4.52 -3.82 -7.21
N THR A 118 -5.70 -3.17 -7.12
CA THR A 118 -6.02 -1.94 -7.84
C THR A 118 -5.02 -0.83 -7.53
N PHE A 119 -4.52 -0.73 -6.29
CA PHE A 119 -3.61 0.34 -5.87
C PHE A 119 -2.11 0.03 -6.05
N THR A 120 -1.71 -1.25 -6.09
CA THR A 120 -0.30 -1.63 -6.28
C THR A 120 0.05 -2.00 -7.72
N GLY A 121 -0.93 -2.03 -8.63
CA GLY A 121 -0.73 -2.49 -10.02
C GLY A 121 -0.31 -3.96 -10.11
N ASP A 122 -0.38 -4.68 -8.99
CA ASP A 122 0.03 -6.06 -8.87
C ASP A 122 -1.17 -6.89 -9.33
N ALA A 123 -1.20 -7.18 -10.63
CA ALA A 123 -2.03 -8.25 -11.14
C ALA A 123 -1.63 -9.49 -10.34
N LEU A 124 -2.51 -9.95 -9.44
CA LEU A 124 -2.42 -11.27 -8.83
C LEU A 124 -2.42 -12.29 -9.96
N SER A 125 -1.24 -12.54 -10.54
CA SER A 125 -0.98 -13.74 -11.31
C SER A 125 -1.11 -14.87 -10.31
N PRO A 126 -2.09 -15.79 -10.45
CA PRO A 126 -2.06 -17.01 -9.69
C PRO A 126 -0.72 -17.68 -9.98
N GLN A 127 -0.09 -18.12 -8.91
CA GLN A 127 1.23 -18.73 -8.94
C GLN A 127 1.11 -20.00 -9.79
N ASN A 128 1.50 -19.95 -11.06
CA ASN A 128 1.49 -21.12 -11.90
C ASN A 128 2.76 -21.93 -11.56
N GLY A 129 2.60 -22.81 -10.57
CA GLY A 129 3.54 -23.89 -10.30
C GLY A 129 3.57 -24.81 -11.51
N GLY A 130 4.58 -24.63 -12.36
CA GLY A 130 4.81 -25.43 -13.56
C GLY A 130 6.30 -25.64 -13.78
N ARG A 131 6.97 -26.25 -12.80
CA ARG A 131 8.28 -26.86 -12.97
C ARG A 131 8.09 -28.11 -13.84
N ALA A 132 8.57 -28.09 -15.07
CA ALA A 132 8.98 -29.29 -15.78
C ALA A 132 10.08 -28.88 -16.78
N HIS A 133 11.33 -29.10 -16.38
CA HIS A 133 12.41 -29.31 -17.33
C HIS A 133 12.16 -30.66 -18.00
N GLY A 134 12.17 -30.66 -19.32
CA GLY A 134 12.32 -31.80 -20.20
C GLY A 134 13.07 -31.34 -21.43
#